data_AF-A0A8T4SGR6-F1
#
_entry.id   AF-A0A8T4SGR6-F1
#
_cell.length_a   1.000
_cell.length_b   1.000
_cell.length_c   1.000
_cell.angle_alpha   90.00
_cell.angle_beta   90.00
_cell.angle_gamma   90.00
#
_symmetry.space_group_name_H-M   'P 1'
#
loop_
_entity.id
_entity.type
_entity.pdbx_description
1 polymer ?
#
loop_
_entity_poly.entity_id
_entity_poly.type
_entity_poly.pdbx_seq_one_letter_code
_entity_poly.pdbx_strand_id
1 'polypeptide(L)'
;MKHSIPITVILLLSFLLAQFLGLAIIYQYIDQEKSTAEEVVFEEIPFIERPEVDEQTFFLPVIITILIGTGLFLFLVKYNLTLILKLWFFIAISLALFVALNAFIPLILALVIAVSAALWRLIKPNVWIQNLSEILIYGGLAAIFTPLFNLFSGIILLILIAGYDAYAVWKSKHMIALAKSQAKAHLFAGLLIPYNSGKAAKKTKTTETTKKIRAAILGGGDIGFPLIFAGIVLKEIGLWQSLVIPFFAAAALGILFWKADHQKFYPAMPFISAGCLLGLGVIYIIGLLIG
;
A
#
# COMPACT_ATOMS: atom_id res chain seq x y z
N MET A 1 -0.07 -1.71 -24.21
CA MET A 1 -0.73 -1.24 -22.97
C MET A 1 -1.28 -2.45 -22.27
N LYS A 2 -1.08 -2.62 -20.97
CA LYS A 2 -1.53 -3.78 -20.19
C LYS A 2 -3.04 -3.80 -19.92
N HIS A 3 -3.66 -2.62 -19.85
CA HIS A 3 -5.07 -2.41 -19.58
C HIS A 3 -5.68 -1.48 -20.64
N SER A 4 -7.01 -1.50 -20.79
CA SER A 4 -7.69 -0.48 -21.58
C SER A 4 -7.49 0.89 -20.92
N ILE A 5 -7.33 1.95 -21.72
CA ILE A 5 -7.15 3.34 -21.27
C ILE A 5 -8.04 3.72 -20.07
N PRO A 6 -9.38 3.49 -20.06
CA PRO A 6 -10.21 3.88 -18.92
C PRO A 6 -9.82 3.16 -17.61
N ILE A 7 -9.42 1.89 -17.68
CA ILE A 7 -9.03 1.11 -16.50
C ILE A 7 -7.66 1.58 -15.99
N THR A 8 -6.72 1.88 -16.89
CA THR A 8 -5.44 2.48 -16.53
C THR A 8 -5.64 3.81 -15.79
N VAL A 9 -6.51 4.67 -16.30
CA VAL A 9 -6.83 5.96 -15.67
C VAL A 9 -7.46 5.76 -14.30
N ILE A 10 -8.46 4.87 -14.16
CA ILE A 10 -9.08 4.62 -12.85
C ILE A 10 -8.06 4.05 -11.85
N LEU A 11 -7.17 3.15 -12.27
CA LEU A 11 -6.10 2.63 -11.41
C LEU A 11 -5.14 3.72 -10.94
N LEU A 12 -4.67 4.59 -11.85
CA LEU A 12 -3.76 5.68 -11.51
C LEU A 12 -4.43 6.71 -10.61
N LEU A 13 -5.71 7.03 -10.85
CA LEU A 13 -6.48 7.91 -9.97
C LEU A 13 -6.69 7.29 -8.59
N SER A 14 -6.98 5.99 -8.52
CA SER A 14 -7.13 5.27 -7.24
C SER A 14 -5.80 5.20 -6.47
N PHE A 15 -4.70 5.02 -7.20
CA PHE A 15 -3.35 5.09 -6.64
C PHE A 15 -3.06 6.48 -6.06
N LEU A 16 -3.25 7.55 -6.84
CA LEU A 16 -3.04 8.92 -6.37
C LEU A 16 -3.94 9.26 -5.17
N LEU A 17 -5.20 8.83 -5.20
CA LEU A 17 -6.13 9.04 -4.10
C LEU A 17 -5.63 8.33 -2.83
N ALA A 18 -5.12 7.10 -2.93
CA ALA A 18 -4.48 6.41 -1.80
C ALA A 18 -3.24 7.13 -1.28
N GLN A 19 -2.40 7.67 -2.19
CA GLN A 19 -1.22 8.43 -1.79
C GLN A 19 -1.58 9.72 -1.04
N PHE A 20 -2.50 10.53 -1.59
CA PHE A 20 -2.87 11.80 -0.96
C PHE A 20 -3.67 11.63 0.33
N LEU A 21 -4.61 10.67 0.36
CA LEU A 21 -5.34 10.37 1.59
C LEU A 21 -4.40 9.82 2.67
N GLY A 22 -3.44 8.97 2.28
CA GLY A 22 -2.41 8.48 3.17
C GLY A 22 -1.54 9.60 3.74
N LEU A 23 -1.07 10.53 2.91
CA LEU A 23 -0.32 11.71 3.37
C LEU A 23 -1.15 12.59 4.31
N ALA A 24 -2.45 12.75 4.04
CA ALA A 24 -3.34 13.49 4.94
C ALA A 24 -3.48 12.81 6.31
N ILE A 25 -3.55 11.47 6.35
CA ILE A 25 -3.55 10.71 7.62
C ILE A 25 -2.23 10.93 8.36
N ILE A 26 -1.09 10.81 7.68
CA ILE A 26 0.23 11.00 8.31
C ILE A 26 0.35 12.42 8.86
N TYR A 27 -0.06 13.42 8.09
CA TYR A 27 -0.01 14.82 8.49
C TYR A 27 -0.83 15.12 9.75
N GLN A 28 -1.97 14.45 9.92
CA GLN A 28 -2.81 14.60 11.10
C GLN A 28 -2.20 14.01 12.37
N TYR A 29 -1.26 13.07 12.22
CA TYR A 29 -0.48 12.50 13.34
C TYR A 29 0.78 13.30 13.68
N ILE A 30 1.04 14.41 13.00
CA ILE A 30 2.16 15.32 13.34
C ILE A 30 1.68 16.32 14.39
N ASP A 31 2.34 16.33 15.54
CA ASP A 31 2.09 17.28 16.62
C ASP A 31 2.73 18.63 16.25
N GLN A 32 1.92 19.57 15.74
CA GLN A 32 2.41 20.87 15.29
C GLN A 32 2.91 21.78 16.43
N GLU A 33 2.49 21.51 17.68
CA GLU A 33 2.90 22.32 18.83
C GLU A 33 4.28 21.90 19.34
N LYS A 34 4.60 20.61 19.26
CA LYS A 34 5.91 20.07 19.65
C LYS A 34 6.92 19.99 18.51
N SER A 35 6.47 20.02 17.26
CA SER A 35 7.36 19.99 16.11
C SER A 35 8.10 21.31 15.94
N THR A 36 9.41 21.24 15.77
CA THR A 36 10.26 22.39 15.42
C THR A 36 10.65 22.34 13.94
N ALA A 37 11.31 23.38 13.45
CA ALA A 37 11.78 23.43 12.06
C ALA A 37 12.80 22.32 11.70
N GLU A 38 13.42 21.70 12.71
CA GLU A 38 14.43 20.64 12.53
C GLU A 38 13.93 19.25 12.93
N GLU A 39 12.90 19.15 13.79
CA GLU A 39 12.40 17.86 14.28
C GLU A 39 10.86 17.80 14.28
N VAL A 40 10.32 16.84 13.54
CA VAL A 40 8.88 16.55 13.45
C VAL A 40 8.50 15.48 14.48
N VAL A 41 7.69 15.88 15.46
CA VAL A 41 7.21 14.99 16.53
C VAL A 41 5.85 14.44 16.13
N PHE A 42 5.70 13.12 16.22
CA PHE A 42 4.42 12.45 15.93
C PHE A 42 3.66 12.16 17.22
N GLU A 43 2.35 12.36 17.19
CA GLU A 43 1.45 11.94 18.27
C GLU A 43 1.52 10.42 18.47
N GLU A 44 1.28 10.00 19.71
CA GLU A 44 1.21 8.59 20.08
C GLU A 44 -0.03 7.94 19.46
N ILE A 45 0.15 6.76 18.89
CA ILE A 45 -0.96 5.98 18.35
C ILE A 45 -1.60 5.22 19.51
N PRO A 46 -2.92 5.32 19.73
CA PRO A 46 -3.56 4.59 20.80
C PRO A 46 -3.33 3.08 20.67
N PHE A 47 -3.00 2.43 21.80
CA PHE A 47 -2.72 0.99 21.91
C PHE A 47 -1.44 0.50 21.22
N ILE A 48 -0.64 1.38 20.61
CA ILE A 48 0.65 1.02 19.98
C ILE A 48 1.72 1.99 20.45
N GLU A 49 2.58 1.53 21.35
CA GLU A 49 3.81 2.24 21.68
C GLU A 49 4.81 2.08 20.54
N ARG A 50 5.38 3.20 20.07
CA ARG A 50 6.44 3.17 19.07
C ARG A 50 7.74 2.76 19.76
N PRO A 51 8.46 1.75 19.25
CA PRO A 51 9.73 1.38 19.83
C PRO A 51 10.75 2.50 19.59
N GLU A 52 11.62 2.75 20.56
CA GLU A 52 12.82 3.54 20.35
C GLU A 52 13.75 2.76 19.42
N VAL A 53 13.94 3.27 18.21
CA VAL A 53 14.72 2.61 17.16
C VAL A 53 15.69 3.60 16.52
N ASP A 54 16.85 3.10 16.14
CA ASP A 54 17.76 3.84 15.27
C ASP A 54 17.18 3.89 13.85
N GLU A 55 16.68 5.06 13.48
CA GLU A 55 16.02 5.31 12.19
C GLU A 55 16.93 5.00 10.99
N GLN A 56 18.26 5.09 11.14
CA GLN A 56 19.21 4.81 10.06
C GLN A 56 19.26 3.33 9.70
N THR A 57 19.10 2.44 10.69
CA THR A 57 19.27 0.99 10.51
C THR A 57 17.95 0.22 10.53
N PHE A 58 16.84 0.89 10.82
CA PHE A 58 15.51 0.27 10.95
C PHE A 58 15.00 -0.45 9.69
N PHE A 59 15.56 -0.15 8.51
CA PHE A 59 15.25 -0.89 7.28
C PHE A 59 15.57 -2.39 7.37
N LEU A 60 16.59 -2.78 8.15
CA LEU A 60 17.01 -4.17 8.26
C LEU A 60 16.00 -5.04 9.04
N PRO A 61 15.57 -4.68 10.27
CA PRO A 61 14.49 -5.37 10.98
C PRO A 61 13.19 -5.49 10.17
N VAL A 62 12.85 -4.45 9.40
CA VAL A 62 11.63 -4.43 8.59
C VAL A 62 11.71 -5.45 7.46
N ILE A 63 12.84 -5.53 6.76
CA ILE A 63 13.04 -6.54 5.70
C ILE A 63 13.02 -7.94 6.28
N ILE A 64 13.68 -8.18 7.41
CA ILE A 64 13.66 -9.47 8.10
C ILE A 64 12.22 -9.85 8.47
N THR A 65 11.46 -8.91 9.03
CA THR A 65 10.04 -9.11 9.39
C THR A 65 9.18 -9.41 8.16
N ILE A 66 9.39 -8.72 7.03
CA ILE A 66 8.67 -8.99 5.77
C ILE A 66 8.97 -10.40 5.26
N LEU A 67 10.24 -10.83 5.30
CA LEU A 67 10.64 -12.17 4.87
C LEU A 67 10.04 -13.25 5.76
N ILE A 68 10.09 -13.07 7.09
CA ILE A 68 9.47 -13.98 8.07
C ILE A 68 7.95 -14.02 7.86
N GLY A 69 7.29 -12.88 7.77
CA GLY A 69 5.84 -12.78 7.57
C GLY A 69 5.40 -13.45 6.26
N THR A 70 6.16 -13.28 5.18
CA THR A 70 5.91 -13.94 3.90
C THR A 70 6.09 -15.46 4.02
N GLY A 71 7.15 -15.92 4.70
CA GLY A 71 7.39 -17.34 4.97
C GLY A 71 6.27 -17.96 5.80
N LEU A 72 5.81 -17.28 6.85
CA LEU A 72 4.72 -17.72 7.71
C LEU A 72 3.38 -17.75 6.96
N PHE A 73 3.09 -16.74 6.13
CA PHE A 73 1.91 -16.75 5.28
C PHE A 73 1.88 -17.97 4.35
N LEU A 74 3.01 -18.29 3.70
CA LEU A 74 3.10 -19.46 2.84
C LEU A 74 2.95 -20.78 3.57
N PHE A 75 3.55 -20.86 4.75
CA PHE A 75 3.38 -21.99 5.63
C PHE A 75 1.90 -22.21 5.93
N LEU A 76 1.18 -21.19 6.39
CA LEU A 76 -0.26 -21.28 6.68
C LEU A 76 -1.09 -21.69 5.44
N VAL A 77 -0.76 -21.17 4.26
CA VAL A 77 -1.41 -21.56 3.00
C VAL A 77 -1.11 -23.02 2.66
N LYS A 78 0.12 -23.50 2.83
CA LYS A 78 0.52 -24.88 2.55
C LYS A 78 -0.26 -25.89 3.38
N TYR A 79 -0.58 -25.55 4.64
CA TYR A 79 -1.38 -26.40 5.53
C TYR A 79 -2.89 -26.12 5.48
N ASN A 80 -3.36 -25.27 4.55
CA ASN A 80 -4.77 -24.89 4.41
C ASN A 80 -5.41 -24.36 5.71
N LEU A 81 -4.64 -23.68 6.56
CA LEU A 81 -5.07 -23.10 7.83
C LEU A 81 -5.88 -21.80 7.60
N THR A 82 -6.98 -21.92 6.86
CA THR A 82 -7.79 -20.81 6.38
C THR A 82 -8.40 -19.97 7.50
N LEU A 83 -8.77 -20.58 8.63
CA LEU A 83 -9.27 -19.86 9.79
C LEU A 83 -8.21 -18.94 10.41
N ILE A 84 -6.99 -19.45 10.60
CA ILE A 84 -5.87 -18.68 11.15
C ILE A 84 -5.51 -17.52 10.22
N LEU A 85 -5.47 -17.77 8.90
CA LEU A 85 -5.28 -16.71 7.91
C LEU A 85 -6.36 -15.64 8.00
N LYS A 86 -7.64 -16.02 8.04
CA LYS A 86 -8.75 -15.06 8.15
C LYS A 86 -8.68 -14.23 9.43
N LEU A 87 -8.37 -14.83 10.56
CA LEU A 87 -8.19 -14.14 11.84
C LEU A 87 -7.00 -13.19 11.81
N TRP A 88 -5.87 -13.62 11.26
CA TRP A 88 -4.69 -12.78 11.14
C TRP A 88 -4.93 -11.55 10.25
N PHE A 89 -5.55 -11.75 9.08
CA PHE A 89 -5.94 -10.64 8.20
C PHE A 89 -6.97 -9.73 8.87
N PHE A 90 -7.93 -10.28 9.61
CA PHE A 90 -8.91 -9.49 10.34
C PHE A 90 -8.26 -8.55 11.35
N ILE A 91 -7.30 -9.06 12.15
CA ILE A 91 -6.57 -8.25 13.12
C ILE A 91 -5.76 -7.17 12.40
N ALA A 92 -4.98 -7.54 11.37
CA ALA A 92 -4.14 -6.59 10.63
C ALA A 92 -4.96 -5.48 9.96
N ILE A 93 -6.08 -5.83 9.31
CA ILE A 93 -6.98 -4.88 8.65
C ILE A 93 -7.66 -3.98 9.69
N SER A 94 -8.15 -4.55 10.80
CA SER A 94 -8.79 -3.77 11.87
C SER A 94 -7.83 -2.75 12.46
N LEU A 95 -6.59 -3.16 12.73
CA LEU A 95 -5.56 -2.27 13.27
C LEU A 95 -5.23 -1.12 12.31
N ALA A 96 -4.95 -1.44 11.04
CA ALA A 96 -4.61 -0.42 10.06
C ALA A 96 -5.77 0.55 9.78
N LEU A 97 -7.01 0.05 9.71
CA LEU A 97 -8.19 0.91 9.57
C LEU A 97 -8.43 1.76 10.82
N PHE A 98 -8.20 1.20 12.00
CA PHE A 98 -8.35 1.92 13.26
C PHE A 98 -7.39 3.12 13.31
N VAL A 99 -6.10 2.91 13.00
CA VAL A 99 -5.12 4.00 12.94
C VAL A 99 -5.51 5.02 11.87
N ALA A 100 -5.90 4.59 10.67
CA ALA A 100 -6.30 5.52 9.61
C ALA A 100 -7.51 6.39 10.00
N LEU A 101 -8.49 5.82 10.69
CA LEU A 101 -9.71 6.53 11.10
C LEU A 101 -9.49 7.39 12.33
N ASN A 102 -8.70 6.92 13.30
CA ASN A 102 -8.47 7.63 14.55
C ASN A 102 -7.80 9.00 14.34
N ALA A 103 -7.07 9.18 13.23
CA ALA A 103 -6.59 10.49 12.79
C ALA A 103 -7.72 11.54 12.71
N PHE A 104 -8.91 11.17 12.24
CA PHE A 104 -9.99 12.12 11.94
C PHE A 104 -11.18 12.05 12.90
N ILE A 105 -11.34 10.93 13.61
CA ILE A 105 -12.51 10.69 14.46
C ILE A 105 -12.12 10.15 15.84
N PRO A 106 -12.95 10.38 16.87
CA PRO A 106 -12.67 9.94 18.23
C PRO A 106 -12.43 8.44 18.36
N LEU A 107 -11.57 8.07 19.32
CA LEU A 107 -11.07 6.71 19.58
C LEU A 107 -12.14 5.61 19.49
N ILE A 108 -13.23 5.76 20.25
CA ILE A 108 -14.29 4.75 20.36
C ILE A 108 -14.98 4.56 19.00
N LEU A 109 -15.26 5.65 18.31
CA LEU A 109 -15.92 5.62 17.01
C LEU A 109 -15.01 5.01 15.93
N ALA A 110 -13.72 5.38 15.95
CA ALA A 110 -12.71 4.80 15.07
C ALA A 110 -12.62 3.27 15.23
N LEU A 111 -12.59 2.79 16.48
CA LEU A 111 -12.49 1.36 16.78
C LEU A 111 -13.72 0.59 16.34
N VAL A 112 -14.93 1.09 16.64
CA VAL A 112 -16.18 0.45 16.23
C VAL A 112 -16.30 0.38 14.71
N ILE A 113 -15.97 1.46 14.00
CA ILE A 113 -16.03 1.50 12.53
C ILE A 113 -14.97 0.59 11.92
N ALA A 114 -13.73 0.61 12.42
CA ALA A 114 -12.65 -0.22 11.89
C ALA A 114 -12.94 -1.72 12.02
N VAL A 115 -13.38 -2.16 13.20
CA VAL A 115 -13.76 -3.56 13.45
C VAL A 115 -14.95 -3.97 12.59
N SER A 116 -15.98 -3.12 12.51
CA SER A 116 -17.17 -3.39 11.70
C SER A 116 -16.84 -3.48 10.21
N ALA A 117 -16.01 -2.57 9.70
CA ALA A 117 -15.57 -2.57 8.31
C ALA A 117 -14.68 -3.79 7.99
N ALA A 118 -13.78 -4.16 8.88
CA ALA A 118 -12.93 -5.35 8.75
C ALA A 118 -13.76 -6.65 8.74
N LEU A 119 -14.75 -6.77 9.63
CA LEU A 119 -15.70 -7.89 9.64
C LEU A 119 -16.52 -7.94 8.35
N TRP A 120 -17.05 -6.79 7.91
CA TRP A 120 -17.85 -6.72 6.70
C TRP A 120 -17.03 -7.16 5.47
N ARG A 121 -15.79 -6.69 5.37
CA ARG A 121 -14.85 -7.10 4.31
C ARG A 121 -14.61 -8.61 4.30
N LEU A 122 -14.48 -9.24 5.47
CA LEU A 122 -14.21 -10.67 5.58
C LEU A 122 -15.43 -11.55 5.26
N ILE A 123 -16.63 -11.12 5.66
CA ILE A 123 -17.88 -11.90 5.50
C ILE A 123 -18.46 -11.74 4.10
N LYS A 124 -18.45 -10.51 3.55
CA LYS A 124 -19.01 -10.20 2.22
C LYS A 124 -18.00 -9.41 1.38
N PRO A 125 -17.04 -10.09 0.73
CA PRO A 125 -16.07 -9.43 -0.13
C PRO A 125 -16.78 -8.74 -1.30
N ASN A 126 -16.83 -7.41 -1.27
CA ASN A 126 -17.30 -6.56 -2.36
C ASN A 126 -16.12 -5.72 -2.84
N VAL A 127 -15.94 -5.60 -4.15
CA VAL A 127 -14.84 -4.86 -4.77
C VAL A 127 -14.80 -3.40 -4.30
N TRP A 128 -15.97 -2.78 -4.11
CA TRP A 128 -16.06 -1.40 -3.63
C TRP A 128 -15.57 -1.25 -2.19
N ILE A 129 -16.03 -2.13 -1.29
CA ILE A 129 -15.64 -2.13 0.13
C ILE A 129 -14.15 -2.43 0.24
N GLN A 130 -13.66 -3.39 -0.54
CA GLN A 130 -12.26 -3.73 -0.60
C GLN A 130 -11.42 -2.53 -1.00
N ASN A 131 -11.65 -1.92 -2.17
CA ASN A 131 -10.85 -0.79 -2.63
C ASN A 131 -10.90 0.39 -1.67
N LEU A 132 -12.07 0.72 -1.12
CA LEU A 132 -12.21 1.82 -0.16
C LEU A 132 -11.42 1.54 1.13
N SER A 133 -11.52 0.32 1.67
CA SER A 133 -10.75 -0.06 2.86
C SER A 133 -9.24 -0.10 2.59
N GLU A 134 -8.82 -0.55 1.41
CA GLU A 134 -7.41 -0.64 1.02
C GLU A 134 -6.74 0.73 0.97
N ILE A 135 -7.42 1.72 0.39
CA ILE A 135 -6.96 3.11 0.36
C ILE A 135 -6.64 3.62 1.78
N LEU A 136 -7.53 3.36 2.75
CA LEU A 136 -7.33 3.76 4.15
C LEU A 136 -6.25 2.95 4.85
N ILE A 137 -6.20 1.63 4.63
CA ILE A 137 -5.22 0.72 5.24
C ILE A 137 -3.80 1.16 4.93
N TYR A 138 -3.50 1.56 3.69
CA TYR A 138 -2.15 2.03 3.36
C TYR A 138 -1.79 3.33 4.07
N GLY A 139 -2.75 4.22 4.28
CA GLY A 139 -2.57 5.41 5.12
C GLY A 139 -2.27 5.09 6.58
N GLY A 140 -3.04 4.17 7.18
CA GLY A 140 -2.80 3.71 8.55
C GLY A 140 -1.45 3.00 8.71
N LEU A 141 -1.07 2.15 7.75
CA LEU A 141 0.25 1.54 7.73
C LEU A 141 1.36 2.59 7.61
N ALA A 142 1.21 3.58 6.74
CA ALA A 142 2.19 4.63 6.60
C ALA A 142 2.33 5.48 7.86
N ALA A 143 1.23 5.80 8.55
CA ALA A 143 1.28 6.51 9.84
C ALA A 143 2.01 5.73 10.95
N ILE A 144 1.97 4.39 10.92
CA ILE A 144 2.74 3.54 11.84
C ILE A 144 4.23 3.55 11.48
N PHE A 145 4.55 3.39 10.20
CA PHE A 145 5.91 3.13 9.75
C PHE A 145 6.74 4.38 9.49
N THR A 146 6.17 5.43 8.91
CA THR A 146 6.88 6.66 8.53
C THR A 146 7.73 7.26 9.65
N PRO A 147 7.27 7.35 10.91
CA PRO A 147 8.07 7.93 11.99
C PRO A 147 9.35 7.13 12.30
N LEU A 148 9.36 5.83 12.00
CA LEU A 148 10.45 4.90 12.32
C LEU A 148 11.62 4.93 11.32
N PHE A 149 11.48 5.73 10.27
CA PHE A 149 12.47 5.84 9.21
C PHE A 149 12.95 7.27 9.07
N ASN A 150 14.16 7.38 8.53
CA ASN A 150 14.70 8.60 7.99
C ASN A 150 14.82 8.48 6.47
N LEU A 151 15.18 9.56 5.79
CA LEU A 151 15.25 9.61 4.33
C LEU A 151 16.27 8.61 3.80
N PHE A 152 17.40 8.44 4.48
CA PHE A 152 18.43 7.47 4.10
C PHE A 152 17.90 6.03 4.15
N SER A 153 17.28 5.63 5.27
CA SER A 153 16.73 4.28 5.42
C SER A 153 15.51 4.06 4.53
N GLY A 154 14.71 5.10 4.26
CA GLY A 154 13.63 5.09 3.28
C GLY A 154 14.12 4.82 1.85
N ILE A 155 15.21 5.45 1.42
CA ILE A 155 15.84 5.20 0.11
C ILE A 155 16.34 3.76 0.02
N ILE A 156 17.06 3.29 1.05
CA ILE A 156 17.59 1.92 1.09
C ILE A 156 16.45 0.91 1.06
N LEU A 157 15.39 1.12 1.84
CA LEU A 157 14.22 0.25 1.87
C LEU A 157 13.57 0.16 0.48
N LEU A 158 13.37 1.29 -0.21
CA LEU A 158 12.81 1.30 -1.57
C LEU A 158 13.67 0.51 -2.57
N ILE A 159 15.00 0.65 -2.48
CA ILE A 159 15.94 -0.08 -3.35
C ILE A 159 15.87 -1.59 -3.06
N LEU A 160 15.88 -1.98 -1.78
CA LEU A 160 15.85 -3.39 -1.38
C LEU A 160 14.52 -4.06 -1.75
N ILE A 161 13.38 -3.39 -1.53
CA ILE A 161 12.07 -3.91 -1.93
C ILE A 161 11.93 -3.97 -3.46
N ALA A 162 12.42 -2.98 -4.18
CA ALA A 162 12.46 -3.04 -5.65
C ALA A 162 13.29 -4.23 -6.16
N GLY A 163 14.47 -4.44 -5.58
CA GLY A 163 15.32 -5.59 -5.90
C GLY A 163 14.64 -6.93 -5.58
N TYR A 164 13.99 -7.02 -4.43
CA TYR A 164 13.21 -8.19 -4.02
C TYR A 164 12.05 -8.47 -5.00
N ASP A 165 11.25 -7.46 -5.35
CA ASP A 165 10.12 -7.60 -6.28
C ASP A 165 10.59 -8.07 -7.67
N ALA A 166 11.66 -7.47 -8.21
CA ALA A 166 12.24 -7.88 -9.48
C ALA A 166 12.69 -9.35 -9.45
N TYR A 167 13.38 -9.77 -8.38
CA TYR A 167 13.78 -11.16 -8.19
C TYR A 167 12.57 -12.09 -8.03
N ALA A 168 11.58 -11.69 -7.23
CA ALA A 168 10.41 -12.49 -6.90
C ALA A 168 9.49 -12.71 -8.11
N VAL A 169 9.41 -11.74 -9.03
CA VAL A 169 8.61 -11.84 -10.25
C VAL A 169 9.35 -12.60 -11.35
N TRP A 170 10.63 -12.28 -11.61
CA TRP A 170 11.36 -12.86 -12.74
C TRP A 170 11.94 -14.24 -12.47
N LYS A 171 12.52 -14.48 -11.28
CA LYS A 171 13.20 -15.73 -10.95
C LYS A 171 12.29 -16.69 -10.20
N SER A 172 11.81 -16.32 -9.01
CA SER A 172 11.11 -17.28 -8.14
C SER A 172 9.65 -17.49 -8.50
N LYS A 173 9.00 -16.50 -9.16
CA LYS A 173 7.56 -16.45 -9.47
C LYS A 173 6.66 -16.64 -8.24
N HIS A 174 7.24 -16.50 -7.06
CA HIS A 174 6.58 -16.81 -5.80
C HIS A 174 5.45 -15.82 -5.49
N MET A 175 5.68 -14.54 -5.79
CA MET A 175 4.68 -13.48 -5.66
C MET A 175 3.43 -13.72 -6.53
N ILE A 176 3.58 -14.39 -7.68
CA ILE A 176 2.45 -14.77 -8.54
C ILE A 176 1.64 -15.90 -7.90
N ALA A 177 2.29 -16.84 -7.22
CA ALA A 177 1.62 -17.90 -6.47
C ALA A 177 0.84 -17.34 -5.27
N LEU A 178 1.44 -16.40 -4.53
CA LEU A 178 0.80 -15.66 -3.44
C LEU A 178 -0.46 -14.92 -3.90
N ALA A 179 -0.37 -14.13 -4.96
CA ALA A 179 -1.52 -13.38 -5.47
C ALA A 179 -2.67 -14.31 -5.87
N LYS A 180 -2.36 -15.46 -6.49
CA LYS A 180 -3.36 -16.47 -6.86
C LYS A 180 -3.99 -17.16 -5.65
N SER A 181 -3.23 -17.46 -4.59
CA SER A 181 -3.77 -18.09 -3.38
C SER A 181 -4.62 -17.11 -2.58
N GLN A 182 -4.20 -15.86 -2.44
CA GLN A 182 -4.97 -14.80 -1.79
C GLN A 182 -6.29 -14.52 -2.52
N ALA A 183 -6.27 -14.46 -3.84
CA ALA A 183 -7.48 -14.27 -4.65
C ALA A 183 -8.48 -15.43 -4.46
N LYS A 184 -8.00 -16.69 -4.38
CA LYS A 184 -8.84 -17.86 -4.06
C LYS A 184 -9.42 -17.79 -2.64
N ALA A 185 -8.67 -17.23 -1.69
CA ALA A 185 -9.10 -17.08 -0.31
C ALA A 185 -9.99 -15.83 -0.07
N HIS A 186 -10.23 -15.00 -1.10
CA HIS A 186 -10.89 -13.70 -0.98
C HIS A 186 -10.20 -12.72 0.00
N LEU A 187 -8.89 -12.87 0.18
CA LEU A 187 -8.05 -12.07 1.09
C LEU A 187 -7.00 -11.25 0.33
N PHE A 188 -7.28 -10.89 -0.93
CA PHE A 188 -6.32 -10.17 -1.75
C PHE A 188 -6.03 -8.79 -1.15
N ALA A 189 -4.75 -8.51 -0.87
CA ALA A 189 -4.27 -7.22 -0.39
C ALA A 189 -3.82 -6.37 -1.57
N GLY A 190 -4.68 -5.42 -1.97
CA GLY A 190 -4.44 -4.54 -3.10
C GLY A 190 -5.73 -4.08 -3.80
N LEU A 191 -5.58 -3.18 -4.76
CA LEU A 191 -6.70 -2.63 -5.52
C LEU A 191 -7.15 -3.58 -6.63
N LEU A 192 -8.46 -3.77 -6.74
CA LEU A 192 -9.09 -4.62 -7.74
C LEU A 192 -10.09 -3.81 -8.57
N ILE A 193 -9.88 -3.75 -9.88
CA ILE A 193 -10.83 -3.08 -10.80
C ILE A 193 -11.37 -4.09 -11.81
N PRO A 194 -12.67 -4.40 -11.78
CA PRO A 194 -13.27 -5.37 -12.69
C PRO A 194 -13.39 -4.75 -14.09
N TYR A 195 -13.07 -5.51 -15.13
CA TYR A 195 -13.15 -5.01 -16.51
C TYR A 195 -14.58 -4.80 -17.03
N ASN A 196 -15.60 -5.32 -16.33
CA ASN A 196 -17.02 -5.17 -16.68
C ASN A 196 -17.83 -4.75 -15.43
N SER A 197 -18.00 -3.45 -15.21
CA SER A 197 -18.95 -2.93 -14.20
C SER A 197 -20.35 -2.60 -14.77
N GLY A 198 -20.57 -2.78 -16.08
CA GLY A 198 -21.70 -2.15 -16.78
C GLY A 198 -22.87 -3.04 -17.24
N LYS A 199 -22.94 -4.34 -16.92
CA LYS A 199 -24.15 -5.13 -17.22
C LYS A 199 -24.52 -5.99 -16.04
N ALA A 200 -25.61 -5.59 -15.36
CA ALA A 200 -26.39 -6.46 -14.51
C ALA A 200 -26.51 -7.82 -15.21
N ALA A 201 -25.95 -8.84 -14.57
CA ALA A 201 -25.96 -10.20 -15.08
C ALA A 201 -27.42 -10.62 -15.27
N LYS A 202 -27.90 -10.58 -16.52
CA LYS A 202 -29.07 -11.35 -16.92
C LYS A 202 -28.77 -12.79 -16.48
N LYS A 203 -29.58 -13.31 -15.55
CA LYS A 203 -29.55 -14.70 -15.10
C LYS A 203 -29.81 -15.60 -16.31
N THR A 204 -28.76 -15.95 -17.04
CA THR A 204 -28.81 -17.07 -17.97
C THR A 204 -28.33 -18.29 -17.20
N LYS A 205 -29.29 -19.13 -16.83
CA LYS A 205 -29.08 -20.47 -16.27
C LYS A 205 -28.33 -21.31 -17.29
N THR A 206 -27.02 -21.46 -17.15
CA THR A 206 -26.26 -22.55 -17.78
C THR A 206 -24.90 -22.70 -17.11
N THR A 207 -24.75 -23.84 -16.44
CA THR A 207 -23.55 -24.69 -16.28
C THR A 207 -22.26 -24.10 -15.70
N GLU A 208 -21.82 -24.76 -14.64
CA GLU A 208 -20.55 -24.68 -13.93
C GLU A 208 -19.34 -24.56 -14.87
N THR A 209 -18.91 -23.34 -15.14
CA THR A 209 -17.51 -23.03 -15.41
C THR A 209 -17.21 -21.73 -14.70
N THR A 210 -16.20 -21.76 -13.83
CA THR A 210 -15.69 -20.63 -13.05
C THR A 210 -15.32 -19.49 -14.01
N LYS A 211 -16.27 -18.58 -14.28
CA LYS A 211 -16.05 -17.36 -15.05
C LYS A 211 -15.01 -16.53 -14.32
N LYS A 212 -13.75 -16.61 -14.78
CA LYS A 212 -12.65 -15.73 -14.37
C LYS A 212 -13.09 -14.29 -14.61
N ILE A 213 -13.52 -13.61 -13.54
CA ILE A 213 -13.62 -12.16 -13.54
C ILE A 213 -12.20 -11.67 -13.82
N ARG A 214 -11.94 -11.26 -15.07
CA ARG A 214 -10.72 -10.51 -15.37
C ARG A 214 -10.86 -9.22 -14.56
N ALA A 215 -9.92 -8.98 -13.67
CA ALA A 215 -9.79 -7.76 -12.89
C ALA A 215 -8.36 -7.24 -13.07
N ALA A 216 -8.20 -5.93 -13.19
CA ALA A 216 -6.90 -5.30 -13.10
C ALA A 216 -6.52 -5.21 -11.62
N ILE A 217 -5.29 -5.62 -11.32
CA ILE A 217 -4.83 -5.82 -9.95
C ILE A 217 -3.58 -4.98 -9.77
N LEU A 218 -3.56 -4.16 -8.72
CA LEU A 218 -2.37 -3.45 -8.23
C LEU A 218 -2.06 -3.96 -6.82
N GLY A 219 -0.80 -4.32 -6.56
CA GLY A 219 -0.41 -4.90 -5.28
C GLY A 219 -0.46 -3.87 -4.16
N GLY A 220 -0.74 -4.32 -2.94
CA GLY A 220 -0.74 -3.42 -1.80
C GLY A 220 0.63 -2.83 -1.47
N GLY A 221 1.71 -3.61 -1.65
CA GLY A 221 3.08 -3.11 -1.53
C GLY A 221 3.37 -1.97 -2.51
N ASP A 222 2.87 -2.07 -3.74
CA ASP A 222 3.03 -1.04 -4.78
C ASP A 222 2.40 0.30 -4.39
N ILE A 223 1.48 0.32 -3.41
CA ILE A 223 0.82 1.52 -2.89
C ILE A 223 1.44 1.95 -1.56
N GLY A 224 1.67 1.00 -0.64
CA GLY A 224 2.14 1.26 0.71
C GLY A 224 3.58 1.79 0.76
N PHE A 225 4.52 1.18 0.03
CA PHE A 225 5.93 1.59 0.06
C PHE A 225 6.19 3.00 -0.49
N PRO A 226 5.67 3.41 -1.67
CA PRO A 226 5.82 4.79 -2.11
C PRO A 226 5.14 5.79 -1.18
N LEU A 227 4.05 5.40 -0.50
CA LEU A 227 3.37 6.25 0.47
C LEU A 227 4.18 6.43 1.74
N ILE A 228 4.76 5.36 2.30
CA ILE A 228 5.69 5.44 3.44
C ILE A 228 6.83 6.39 3.08
N PHE A 229 7.41 6.25 1.89
CA PHE A 229 8.49 7.12 1.43
C PHE A 229 8.06 8.58 1.27
N ALA A 230 6.88 8.85 0.68
CA ALA A 230 6.33 10.19 0.61
C ALA A 230 6.09 10.77 2.02
N GLY A 231 5.67 9.94 2.98
CA GLY A 231 5.56 10.31 4.39
C GLY A 231 6.92 10.62 5.04
N ILE A 232 7.98 9.90 4.70
CA ILE A 232 9.34 10.21 5.18
C ILE A 232 9.79 11.57 4.63
N VAL A 233 9.50 11.86 3.35
CA VAL A 233 9.76 13.19 2.77
C VAL A 233 8.93 14.28 3.45
N LEU A 234 7.68 13.98 3.83
CA LEU A 234 6.84 14.89 4.63
C LEU A 234 7.49 15.19 5.98
N LYS A 235 8.03 14.16 6.66
CA LYS A 235 8.71 14.27 7.95
C LYS A 235 9.99 15.12 7.86
N GLU A 236 10.84 14.90 6.86
CA GLU A 236 12.18 15.51 6.84
C GLU A 236 12.34 16.77 5.99
N ILE A 237 11.54 16.92 4.94
CA ILE A 237 11.70 18.01 3.97
C ILE A 237 10.49 18.93 3.98
N GLY A 238 9.29 18.37 4.09
CA GLY A 238 8.05 19.12 4.28
C GLY A 238 6.90 18.72 3.36
N LEU A 239 5.76 19.38 3.59
CA LEU A 239 4.50 19.02 2.96
C LEU A 239 4.52 19.19 1.43
N TRP A 240 4.99 20.33 0.93
CA TRP A 240 4.96 20.60 -0.51
C TRP A 240 5.81 19.62 -1.31
N GLN A 241 6.96 19.25 -0.76
CA GLN A 241 7.90 18.28 -1.32
C GLN A 241 7.29 16.88 -1.32
N SER A 242 6.63 16.49 -0.23
CA SER A 242 5.96 15.17 -0.14
C SER A 242 4.88 14.98 -1.20
N LEU A 243 4.17 16.03 -1.59
CA LEU A 243 3.09 15.97 -2.59
C LEU A 243 3.59 15.74 -4.01
N VAL A 244 4.85 16.06 -4.30
CA VAL A 244 5.48 15.83 -5.61
C VAL A 244 5.73 14.33 -5.85
N ILE A 245 6.12 13.59 -4.81
CA ILE A 245 6.49 12.17 -4.90
C ILE A 245 5.38 11.29 -5.49
N PRO A 246 4.11 11.36 -5.02
CA PRO A 246 2.99 10.61 -5.61
C PRO A 246 2.82 10.79 -7.11
N PHE A 247 3.02 12.00 -7.64
CA PHE A 247 2.88 12.27 -9.07
C PHE A 247 3.96 11.58 -9.90
N PHE A 248 5.22 11.62 -9.44
CA PHE A 248 6.31 10.91 -10.12
C PHE A 248 6.15 9.39 -10.04
N ALA A 249 5.72 8.86 -8.88
CA ALA A 249 5.42 7.45 -8.73
C ALA A 249 4.28 7.00 -9.66
N ALA A 250 3.20 7.79 -9.74
CA ALA A 250 2.07 7.52 -10.64
C ALA A 250 2.47 7.61 -12.12
N ALA A 251 3.32 8.58 -12.49
CA ALA A 251 3.84 8.70 -13.86
C ALA A 251 4.69 7.47 -14.24
N ALA A 252 5.58 7.02 -13.37
CA ALA A 252 6.38 5.82 -13.60
C ALA A 252 5.51 4.55 -13.71
N LEU A 253 4.48 4.43 -12.86
CA LEU A 253 3.49 3.36 -12.95
C LEU A 253 2.68 3.42 -14.26
N GLY A 254 2.32 4.62 -14.71
CA GLY A 254 1.65 4.85 -15.99
C GLY A 254 2.49 4.44 -17.19
N ILE A 255 3.78 4.77 -17.19
CA ILE A 255 4.76 4.34 -18.21
C ILE A 255 4.85 2.80 -18.23
N LEU A 256 4.90 2.16 -17.05
CA LEU A 256 4.90 0.71 -16.94
C LEU A 256 3.63 0.11 -17.54
N PHE A 257 2.44 0.63 -17.20
CA PHE A 257 1.18 0.14 -17.78
C PHE A 257 1.09 0.34 -19.29
N TRP A 258 1.73 1.38 -19.83
CA TRP A 258 1.79 1.57 -21.27
C TRP A 258 2.69 0.54 -21.95
N LYS A 259 3.91 0.35 -21.44
CA LYS A 259 4.93 -0.56 -22.00
C LYS A 259 4.67 -2.05 -21.71
N ALA A 260 3.92 -2.37 -20.66
CA ALA A 260 3.68 -3.75 -20.26
C ALA A 260 2.76 -4.49 -21.22
N ASP A 261 3.15 -5.73 -21.56
CA ASP A 261 2.34 -6.66 -22.34
C ASP A 261 1.21 -7.28 -21.51
N HIS A 262 0.08 -7.55 -22.17
CA HIS A 262 -1.13 -8.10 -21.56
C HIS A 262 -0.96 -9.48 -20.91
N GLN A 263 0.08 -10.25 -21.28
CA GLN A 263 0.24 -11.65 -20.86
C GLN A 263 1.32 -11.87 -19.79
N LYS A 264 2.09 -10.84 -19.42
CA LYS A 264 3.21 -10.97 -18.49
C LYS A 264 2.98 -10.20 -17.19
N PHE A 265 3.42 -10.78 -16.09
CA PHE A 265 3.54 -10.09 -14.81
C PHE A 265 4.84 -9.31 -14.81
N TYR A 266 4.77 -8.02 -14.48
CA TYR A 266 5.92 -7.14 -14.39
C TYR A 266 6.08 -6.70 -12.93
N PRO A 267 7.31 -6.63 -12.41
CA PRO A 267 7.57 -6.05 -11.10
C PRO A 267 7.30 -4.54 -11.18
N ALA A 268 6.37 -4.04 -10.37
CA ALA A 268 5.97 -2.64 -10.40
C ALA A 268 6.87 -1.78 -9.52
N MET A 269 7.35 -2.33 -8.39
CA MET A 269 8.18 -1.61 -7.42
C MET A 269 9.46 -1.02 -8.03
N PRO A 270 10.22 -1.68 -8.92
CA PRO A 270 11.38 -1.05 -9.54
C PRO A 270 11.08 0.25 -10.28
N PHE A 271 9.94 0.31 -10.98
CA PHE A 271 9.53 1.52 -11.69
C PHE A 271 9.01 2.58 -10.74
N ILE A 272 8.21 2.18 -9.75
CA ILE A 272 7.67 3.09 -8.73
C ILE A 272 8.79 3.70 -7.89
N SER A 273 9.72 2.88 -7.38
CA SER A 273 10.90 3.34 -6.62
C SER A 273 11.76 4.29 -7.45
N ALA A 274 11.99 3.98 -8.73
CA ALA A 274 12.70 4.90 -9.63
C ALA A 274 11.94 6.24 -9.78
N GLY A 275 10.61 6.20 -9.90
CA GLY A 275 9.76 7.39 -9.88
C GLY A 275 9.92 8.21 -8.59
N CYS A 276 9.84 7.56 -7.42
CA CYS A 276 10.03 8.22 -6.13
C CYS A 276 11.40 8.88 -6.00
N LEU A 277 12.48 8.19 -6.40
CA LEU A 277 13.83 8.72 -6.33
C LEU A 277 14.07 9.86 -7.32
N LEU A 278 13.48 9.80 -8.52
CA LEU A 278 13.49 10.91 -9.47
C LEU A 278 12.73 12.13 -8.91
N GLY A 279 11.58 11.90 -8.28
CA GLY A 279 10.83 12.96 -7.59
C GLY A 279 11.66 13.62 -6.49
N LEU A 280 12.37 12.82 -5.68
CA LEU A 280 13.30 13.33 -4.66
C LEU A 280 14.44 14.16 -5.28
N GLY A 281 15.03 13.68 -6.37
CA GLY A 281 16.08 14.41 -7.09
C GLY A 281 15.59 15.77 -7.61
N VAL A 282 14.37 15.83 -8.16
CA VAL A 282 13.76 17.08 -8.61
C VAL A 282 13.51 18.04 -7.44
N ILE A 283 13.05 17.53 -6.29
CA ILE A 283 12.87 18.34 -5.08
C ILE A 283 14.19 18.98 -4.65
N TYR A 284 15.29 18.21 -4.60
CA TYR A 284 16.61 18.76 -4.25
C TYR A 284 17.10 19.80 -5.24
N ILE A 285 16.91 19.58 -6.55
CA ILE A 285 17.30 20.55 -7.59
C ILE A 285 16.51 21.85 -7.43
N ILE A 286 15.19 21.76 -7.21
CA ILE A 286 14.35 22.94 -6.97
C ILE A 286 14.79 23.67 -5.70
N GLY A 287 15.09 22.92 -4.62
CA GLY A 287 15.62 23.49 -3.38
C GLY A 287 16.93 24.26 -3.58
N LEU A 288 17.86 23.72 -4.38
CA LEU A 288 19.13 24.38 -4.74
C LEU A 288 18.97 25.60 -5.65
N LEU A 289 17.87 25.71 -6.40
CA LEU A 289 17.61 26.85 -7.28
C LEU A 289 16.90 28.01 -6.57
N ILE A 290 16.20 27.72 -5.46
CA ILE A 290 15.41 28.69 -4.70
C ILE A 290 16.15 29.16 -3.43
N GLY A 291 17.04 28.33 -2.88
CA GLY A 291 17.94 28.68 -1.76
C GLY A 291 19.20 29.39 -2.22
#